data_AF-A0A7W8UHT2-F1
#
_entry.id   AF-A0A7W8UHT2-F1
#
_cell.length_a   1.000
_cell.length_b   1.000
_cell.length_c   1.000
_cell.angle_alpha   90.00
_cell.angle_beta   90.00
_cell.angle_gamma   90.00
#
_symmetry.space_group_name_H-M   'P 1'
#
loop_
_entity.id
_entity.type
_entity.pdbx_description
1 polymer ?
#
loop_
_entity_poly.entity_id
_entity_poly.type
_entity_poly.pdbx_seq_one_letter_code
_entity_poly.pdbx_strand_id
1 'polypeptide(L)'
;MEIELALNRWQCRHRKCGRRTFTDRLREIAAPYVRRTERMAEIVGLVGHRLGGRPGENLMHRLGMPISDDTILRQLKRGNPASIQKDTIRVVGIDDWSWRHSSRYGTIMVDLERHSVVDVLEDRSVESAKSWLQERPTIEVVSRDRCGLYAQAAREGAPQARQVADRFHLVQNLREAIKEQMSVYGHANVRPILSEDAIASAMSQQRRARLAHRQSRQEIFDTLQALRQQGLTYSEIARRTG
;
A
#
# COMPACT_ATOMS: atom_id res chain seq x y z
N MET A 1 15.12 -19.83 28.64
CA MET A 1 14.38 -21.03 29.10
C MET A 1 14.47 -22.06 27.99
N GLU A 2 15.10 -23.19 28.26
CA GLU A 2 15.27 -24.29 27.32
C GLU A 2 14.39 -25.45 27.78
N ILE A 3 13.69 -26.09 26.83
CA ILE A 3 12.85 -27.26 27.11
C ILE A 3 13.47 -28.42 26.34
N GLU A 4 13.99 -29.40 27.07
CA GLU A 4 14.50 -30.63 26.50
C GLU A 4 13.37 -31.66 26.39
N LEU A 5 13.20 -32.23 25.21
CA LEU A 5 12.17 -33.22 24.93
C LEU A 5 12.84 -34.54 24.57
N ALA A 6 12.63 -35.56 25.39
CA ALA A 6 13.02 -36.92 25.09
C ALA A 6 11.93 -37.59 24.23
N LEU A 7 12.28 -37.99 23.02
CA LEU A 7 11.38 -38.69 22.10
C LEU A 7 11.90 -40.10 21.84
N ASN A 8 10.97 -41.05 21.70
CA ASN A 8 11.36 -42.41 21.33
C ASN A 8 11.80 -42.44 19.86
N ARG A 9 12.91 -43.14 19.62
CA ARG A 9 13.34 -43.51 18.28
C ARG A 9 12.91 -44.93 18.00
N TRP A 10 12.00 -45.09 17.06
CA TRP A 10 11.46 -46.37 16.63
C TRP A 10 12.21 -46.89 15.41
N GLN A 11 12.34 -48.21 15.31
CA GLN A 11 12.90 -48.91 14.16
C GLN A 11 11.87 -49.87 13.56
N CYS A 12 11.57 -49.72 12.27
CA CYS A 12 10.70 -50.65 11.55
C CYS A 12 11.46 -51.97 11.29
N ARG A 13 10.91 -53.10 11.74
CA ARG A 13 11.50 -54.43 11.52
C ARG A 13 11.17 -55.03 10.15
N HIS A 14 10.28 -54.40 9.37
CA HIS A 14 9.87 -54.91 8.06
C HIS A 14 10.94 -54.63 6.99
N ARG A 15 11.52 -55.69 6.40
CA ARG A 15 12.68 -55.60 5.50
C ARG A 15 12.44 -54.79 4.22
N LYS A 16 11.21 -54.76 3.70
CA LYS A 16 10.84 -54.02 2.49
C LYS A 16 10.36 -52.59 2.76
N CYS A 17 10.36 -52.14 4.02
CA CYS A 17 9.91 -50.79 4.37
C CYS A 17 10.97 -49.75 3.98
N GLY A 18 10.59 -48.75 3.19
CA GLY A 18 11.47 -47.63 2.81
C GLY A 18 11.83 -46.70 3.98
N ARG A 19 11.05 -46.69 5.05
CA ARG A 19 11.30 -45.87 6.25
C ARG A 19 11.69 -46.76 7.44
N ARG A 20 13.00 -46.92 7.64
CA ARG A 20 13.57 -47.79 8.69
C ARG A 20 13.56 -47.21 10.09
N THR A 21 13.64 -45.89 10.23
CA THR A 21 13.58 -45.22 11.54
C THR A 21 12.62 -44.04 11.52
N PHE A 22 11.95 -43.82 12.65
CA PHE A 22 11.05 -42.70 12.85
C PHE A 22 10.98 -42.36 14.34
N THR A 23 10.56 -41.15 14.65
CA THR A 23 10.37 -40.67 16.02
C THR A 23 8.91 -40.28 16.23
N ASP A 24 8.49 -40.21 17.50
CA ASP A 24 7.17 -39.69 17.85
C ASP A 24 7.00 -38.27 17.30
N ARG A 25 5.80 -37.97 16.79
CA ARG A 25 5.46 -36.65 16.26
C ARG A 25 4.80 -35.82 17.34
N LEU A 26 5.35 -34.64 17.60
CA LEU A 26 4.81 -33.67 18.55
C LEU A 26 3.80 -32.73 17.89
N ARG A 27 2.71 -33.29 17.34
CA ARG A 27 1.79 -32.56 16.45
C ARG A 27 1.20 -31.27 17.05
N GLU A 28 1.06 -31.21 18.37
CA GLU A 28 0.49 -30.05 19.08
C GLU A 28 1.55 -29.11 19.66
N ILE A 29 2.82 -29.51 19.64
CA ILE A 29 3.90 -28.78 20.32
C ILE A 29 4.88 -28.21 19.30
N ALA A 30 5.37 -29.01 18.36
CA ALA A 30 6.39 -28.59 17.40
C ALA A 30 6.37 -29.44 16.12
N ALA A 31 6.52 -28.77 14.98
CA ALA A 31 6.76 -29.44 13.70
C ALA A 31 8.12 -30.17 13.69
N PRO A 32 8.34 -31.11 12.75
CA PRO A 32 9.64 -31.77 12.62
C PRO A 32 10.79 -30.78 12.40
N TYR A 33 11.94 -31.03 13.04
CA TYR A 33 13.20 -30.27 12.92
C TYR A 33 13.18 -28.82 13.40
N VAL A 34 12.04 -28.26 13.84
CA VAL A 34 12.02 -26.93 14.46
C VAL A 34 12.41 -27.01 15.93
N ARG A 35 13.27 -26.07 16.35
CA ARG A 35 13.77 -25.96 17.73
C ARG A 35 12.92 -25.00 18.58
N ARG A 36 11.62 -24.95 18.32
CA ARG A 36 10.67 -24.03 18.96
C ARG A 36 9.28 -24.61 18.90
N THR A 37 8.49 -24.28 19.92
CA THR A 37 7.08 -24.67 19.95
C THR A 37 6.26 -23.85 18.97
N GLU A 38 5.12 -24.37 18.54
CA GLU A 38 4.15 -23.67 17.69
C GLU A 38 3.65 -22.40 18.39
N ARG A 39 3.33 -22.48 19.68
CA ARG A 39 2.96 -21.32 20.51
C ARG A 39 4.05 -20.23 20.53
N MET A 40 5.33 -20.62 20.64
CA MET A 40 6.43 -19.65 20.58
C MET A 40 6.53 -19.02 19.19
N ALA A 41 6.31 -19.80 18.13
CA ALA A 41 6.25 -19.27 16.78
C ALA A 41 5.10 -18.27 16.62
N GLU A 42 3.89 -18.56 17.12
CA GLU A 42 2.76 -17.62 17.07
C GLU A 42 3.09 -16.28 17.76
N ILE A 43 3.68 -16.32 18.95
CA ILE A 43 4.11 -15.11 19.67
C ILE A 43 5.11 -14.31 18.85
N VAL A 44 6.13 -14.97 18.27
CA VAL A 44 7.12 -14.30 17.40
C VAL A 44 6.43 -13.68 16.19
N GLY A 45 5.42 -14.33 15.62
CA GLY A 45 4.61 -13.79 14.53
C GLY A 45 3.88 -12.52 14.92
N LEU A 46 3.16 -12.55 16.05
CA LEU A 46 2.41 -11.39 16.58
C LEU A 46 3.33 -10.21 16.87
N VAL A 47 4.45 -10.46 17.56
CA VAL A 47 5.45 -9.44 17.88
C VAL A 47 6.08 -8.90 16.60
N GLY A 48 6.45 -9.78 15.67
CA GLY A 48 7.03 -9.40 14.39
C GLY A 48 6.11 -8.55 13.53
N HIS A 49 4.83 -8.88 13.42
CA HIS A 49 3.86 -8.08 12.66
C HIS A 49 3.65 -6.69 13.26
N ARG A 50 3.76 -6.54 14.60
CA ARG A 50 3.50 -5.26 15.26
C ARG A 50 4.73 -4.36 15.37
N LEU A 51 5.90 -4.95 15.60
CA LEU A 51 7.13 -4.25 15.95
C LEU A 51 8.24 -4.38 14.90
N GLY A 52 8.13 -5.34 13.98
CA GLY A 52 9.20 -5.66 13.03
C GLY A 52 10.37 -6.42 13.68
N GLY A 53 11.55 -6.31 13.08
CA GLY A 53 12.77 -7.04 13.48
C GLY A 53 13.35 -6.57 14.82
N ARG A 54 14.22 -5.54 14.80
CA ARG A 54 14.98 -5.09 15.99
C ARG A 54 14.12 -4.67 17.19
N PRO A 55 13.02 -3.91 17.02
CA PRO A 55 12.16 -3.60 18.17
C PRO A 55 11.48 -4.85 18.74
N GLY A 56 11.15 -5.82 17.87
CA GLY A 56 10.66 -7.14 18.27
C GLY A 56 11.69 -7.93 19.06
N GLU A 57 12.94 -8.01 18.58
CA GLU A 57 14.05 -8.67 19.28
C GLU A 57 14.24 -8.11 20.69
N ASN A 58 14.30 -6.77 20.82
CA ASN A 58 14.46 -6.11 22.12
C ASN A 58 13.33 -6.48 23.10
N LEU A 59 12.07 -6.51 22.62
CA LEU A 59 10.93 -6.91 23.44
C LEU A 59 11.03 -8.39 23.82
N MET A 60 11.31 -9.26 22.85
CA MET A 60 11.41 -10.71 23.06
C MET A 60 12.52 -11.07 24.06
N HIS A 61 13.64 -10.35 24.03
CA HIS A 61 14.70 -10.47 25.03
C HIS A 61 14.19 -10.14 26.44
N ARG A 62 13.43 -9.05 26.57
CA ARG A 62 12.88 -8.61 27.86
C ARG A 62 11.77 -9.54 28.39
N LEU A 63 11.07 -10.23 27.50
CA LEU A 63 10.06 -11.24 27.84
C LEU A 63 10.66 -12.63 28.15
N GLY A 64 12.00 -12.77 28.17
CA GLY A 64 12.67 -14.05 28.46
C GLY A 64 12.60 -15.07 27.32
N MET A 65 12.28 -14.62 26.10
CA MET A 65 12.11 -15.44 24.91
C MET A 65 13.04 -14.96 23.77
N PRO A 66 14.37 -14.94 23.97
CA PRO A 66 15.31 -14.29 23.06
C PRO A 66 15.26 -14.90 21.66
N ILE A 67 15.06 -14.06 20.64
CA ILE A 67 14.99 -14.38 19.21
C ILE A 67 15.59 -13.20 18.46
N SER A 68 16.46 -13.46 17.49
CA SER A 68 17.10 -12.40 16.69
C SER A 68 16.13 -11.74 15.72
N ASP A 69 16.39 -10.48 15.39
CA ASP A 69 15.63 -9.73 14.38
C ASP A 69 15.49 -10.49 13.05
N ASP A 70 16.58 -11.08 12.57
CA ASP A 70 16.61 -11.92 11.36
C ASP A 70 15.67 -13.12 11.45
N THR A 71 15.55 -13.72 12.63
CA THR A 71 14.68 -14.88 12.83
C THR A 71 13.21 -14.46 12.83
N ILE A 72 12.89 -13.32 13.42
CA ILE A 72 11.55 -12.70 13.34
C ILE A 72 11.20 -12.44 11.87
N LEU A 73 12.05 -11.69 11.15
CA LEU A 73 11.80 -11.33 9.75
C LEU A 73 11.70 -12.56 8.85
N ARG A 74 12.55 -13.56 9.06
CA ARG A 74 12.49 -14.84 8.32
C ARG A 74 11.19 -15.57 8.58
N GLN A 75 10.69 -15.56 9.82
CA GLN A 75 9.42 -16.18 10.12
C GLN A 75 8.25 -15.45 9.46
N LEU A 76 8.19 -14.12 9.53
CA LEU A 76 7.14 -13.34 8.87
C LEU A 76 7.11 -13.61 7.36
N LYS A 77 8.28 -13.69 6.71
CA LYS A 77 8.40 -14.04 5.29
C LYS A 77 7.93 -15.45 4.96
N ARG A 78 8.10 -16.42 5.87
CA ARG A 78 7.64 -17.81 5.69
C ARG A 78 6.15 -17.98 5.99
N GLY A 79 5.64 -17.23 6.97
CA GLY A 79 4.25 -17.27 7.41
C GLY A 79 3.30 -16.47 6.53
N ASN A 80 3.81 -15.75 5.53
CA ASN A 80 3.00 -15.09 4.51
C ASN A 80 2.83 -16.02 3.30
N PRO A 81 1.77 -16.85 3.24
CA PRO A 81 1.43 -17.51 1.99
C PRO A 81 1.13 -16.39 0.99
N ALA A 82 1.91 -16.34 -0.09
CA ALA A 82 1.74 -15.41 -1.22
C ALA A 82 0.43 -15.66 -2.02
N SER A 83 -0.65 -16.09 -1.35
CA SER A 83 -1.88 -16.61 -1.92
C SER A 83 -3.11 -16.11 -1.16
N ILE A 84 -3.14 -14.83 -0.77
CA ILE A 84 -4.42 -14.18 -0.45
C ILE A 84 -5.19 -14.14 -1.77
N GLN A 85 -6.11 -15.10 -1.90
CA GLN A 85 -7.18 -15.27 -2.88
C GLN A 85 -7.21 -14.19 -3.98
N LYS A 86 -6.42 -14.39 -5.03
CA LYS A 86 -6.36 -13.51 -6.21
C LYS A 86 -7.71 -13.41 -6.94
N ASP A 87 -8.59 -14.38 -6.73
CA ASP A 87 -9.72 -14.64 -7.64
C ASP A 87 -11.04 -13.99 -7.20
N THR A 88 -11.09 -13.17 -6.14
CA THR A 88 -12.37 -12.67 -5.59
C THR A 88 -12.38 -11.21 -5.16
N ILE A 89 -11.44 -10.38 -5.61
CA ILE A 89 -11.44 -8.96 -5.24
C ILE A 89 -12.51 -8.25 -6.06
N ARG A 90 -13.53 -7.70 -5.38
CA ARG A 90 -14.61 -6.90 -6.02
C ARG A 90 -14.36 -5.40 -5.90
N VAL A 91 -13.82 -4.95 -4.76
CA VAL A 91 -13.56 -3.53 -4.49
C VAL A 91 -12.08 -3.33 -4.19
N VAL A 92 -11.38 -2.67 -5.11
CA VAL A 92 -9.94 -2.37 -4.97
C VAL A 92 -9.72 -0.89 -4.68
N GLY A 93 -8.80 -0.60 -3.78
CA GLY A 93 -8.20 0.71 -3.54
C GLY A 93 -6.84 0.79 -4.22
N ILE A 94 -6.59 1.88 -4.94
CA ILE A 94 -5.32 2.15 -5.61
C ILE A 94 -4.76 3.47 -5.08
N ASP A 95 -3.53 3.44 -4.59
CA ASP A 95 -2.83 4.61 -4.06
C ASP A 95 -1.31 4.52 -4.27
N ASP A 96 -0.59 5.61 -4.01
CA ASP A 96 0.87 5.70 -4.10
C ASP A 96 1.54 4.99 -2.90
N TRP A 97 2.54 4.13 -3.18
CA TRP A 97 3.38 3.51 -2.15
C TRP A 97 4.77 4.16 -2.12
N SER A 98 5.21 4.68 -0.97
CA SER A 98 6.57 5.24 -0.85
C SER A 98 7.55 4.20 -0.30
N TRP A 99 8.53 3.77 -1.11
CA TRP A 99 9.53 2.78 -0.69
C TRP A 99 10.53 3.31 0.34
N ARG A 100 10.91 4.59 0.19
CA ARG A 100 11.87 5.29 1.06
C ARG A 100 11.69 6.78 0.85
N HIS A 101 11.46 7.50 1.95
CA HIS A 101 11.37 8.97 2.06
C HIS A 101 11.32 9.72 0.71
N SER A 102 10.14 9.69 0.08
CA SER A 102 9.75 10.52 -1.07
C SER A 102 10.55 10.44 -2.38
N SER A 103 11.47 9.48 -2.58
CA SER A 103 12.27 9.41 -3.82
C SER A 103 11.78 8.37 -4.84
N ARG A 104 11.16 7.28 -4.39
CA ARG A 104 10.65 6.22 -5.26
C ARG A 104 9.25 5.82 -4.85
N TYR A 105 8.32 6.00 -5.79
CA TYR A 105 6.91 5.64 -5.63
C TYR A 105 6.60 4.38 -6.43
N GLY A 106 5.93 3.45 -5.76
CA GLY A 106 5.22 2.33 -6.35
C GLY A 106 3.71 2.57 -6.27
N THR A 107 2.94 1.54 -6.55
CA THR A 107 1.47 1.55 -6.43
C THR A 107 1.04 0.48 -5.43
N ILE A 108 0.24 0.84 -4.42
CA ILE A 108 -0.34 -0.14 -3.51
C ILE A 108 -1.77 -0.50 -3.95
N MET A 109 -2.06 -1.80 -3.98
CA MET A 109 -3.37 -2.37 -4.28
C MET A 109 -3.96 -2.93 -2.99
N VAL A 110 -5.13 -2.44 -2.60
CA VAL A 110 -5.78 -2.82 -1.34
C VAL A 110 -7.15 -3.39 -1.63
N ASP A 111 -7.46 -4.57 -1.08
CA ASP A 111 -8.83 -5.07 -1.02
C ASP A 111 -9.57 -4.26 0.04
N LEU A 112 -10.51 -3.44 -0.39
CA LEU A 112 -11.27 -2.55 0.50
C LEU A 112 -12.40 -3.26 1.25
N GLU A 113 -12.83 -4.44 0.80
CA GLU A 113 -13.79 -5.25 1.56
C GLU A 113 -13.10 -5.98 2.71
N ARG A 114 -11.87 -6.45 2.49
CA ARG A 114 -11.08 -7.19 3.49
C ARG A 114 -10.11 -6.34 4.31
N HIS A 115 -9.96 -5.07 3.94
CA HIS A 115 -8.97 -4.15 4.52
C HIS A 115 -7.54 -4.72 4.50
N SER A 116 -7.17 -5.37 3.39
CA SER A 116 -5.89 -6.06 3.27
C SER A 116 -5.13 -5.62 2.03
N VAL A 117 -3.81 -5.46 2.17
CA VAL A 117 -2.93 -5.21 1.02
C VAL A 117 -2.91 -6.48 0.16
N VAL A 118 -3.26 -6.32 -1.11
CA VAL A 118 -3.23 -7.40 -2.10
C VAL A 118 -1.88 -7.42 -2.79
N ASP A 119 -1.38 -6.25 -3.18
CA ASP A 119 -0.15 -6.13 -3.93
C ASP A 119 0.52 -4.76 -3.73
N VAL A 120 1.82 -4.72 -4.01
CA VAL A 120 2.59 -3.48 -4.08
C VAL A 120 3.44 -3.54 -5.35
N LEU A 121 3.00 -2.80 -6.36
CA LEU A 121 3.72 -2.67 -7.62
C LEU A 121 4.97 -1.81 -7.42
N GLU A 122 6.06 -2.19 -8.08
CA GLU A 122 7.36 -1.54 -7.89
C GLU A 122 7.38 -0.08 -8.36
N ASP A 123 6.52 0.25 -9.32
CA ASP A 123 6.46 1.53 -10.01
C ASP A 123 5.08 2.19 -9.95
N ARG A 124 5.09 3.48 -10.33
CA ARG A 124 3.91 4.32 -10.46
C ARG A 124 3.67 4.61 -11.95
N SER A 125 3.05 3.66 -12.63
CA SER A 125 2.79 3.73 -14.08
C SER A 125 1.37 3.29 -14.42
N VAL A 126 0.86 3.79 -15.56
CA VAL A 126 -0.44 3.35 -16.09
C VAL A 126 -0.36 1.89 -16.46
N GLU A 127 0.77 1.50 -17.07
CA GLU A 127 1.02 0.18 -17.66
C GLU A 127 0.97 -0.92 -16.61
N SER A 128 1.68 -0.76 -15.49
CA SER A 128 1.72 -1.75 -14.41
C SER A 128 0.36 -1.88 -13.72
N ALA A 129 -0.27 -0.75 -13.38
CA ALA A 129 -1.58 -0.75 -12.74
C ALA A 129 -2.68 -1.32 -13.65
N LYS A 130 -2.65 -0.99 -14.95
CA LYS A 130 -3.55 -1.54 -15.96
C LYS A 130 -3.39 -3.05 -16.07
N SER A 131 -2.17 -3.54 -16.24
CA SER A 131 -1.89 -4.97 -16.41
C SER A 131 -2.38 -5.76 -15.19
N TRP A 132 -2.14 -5.22 -13.99
CA TRP A 132 -2.61 -5.81 -12.75
C TRP A 132 -4.14 -5.91 -12.67
N LEU A 133 -4.85 -4.87 -13.11
CA LEU A 133 -6.32 -4.84 -13.15
C LEU A 133 -6.91 -5.81 -14.19
N GLN A 134 -6.25 -5.97 -15.35
CA GLN A 134 -6.71 -6.87 -16.42
C GLN A 134 -6.69 -8.35 -16.00
N GLU A 135 -5.73 -8.72 -15.16
CA GLU A 135 -5.66 -10.07 -14.59
C GLU A 135 -6.82 -10.38 -13.61
N ARG A 136 -7.62 -9.37 -13.22
CA ARG A 136 -8.65 -9.47 -12.18
C ARG A 136 -10.00 -8.94 -12.66
N PRO A 137 -10.69 -9.67 -13.56
CA PRO A 137 -11.95 -9.23 -14.14
C PRO A 137 -13.11 -9.15 -13.13
N THR A 138 -12.96 -9.76 -11.94
CA THR A 138 -13.96 -9.70 -10.86
C THR A 138 -14.08 -8.35 -10.19
N ILE A 139 -13.17 -7.41 -10.46
CA ILE A 139 -13.19 -6.07 -9.87
C ILE A 139 -14.37 -5.30 -10.45
N GLU A 140 -15.25 -4.84 -9.56
CA GLU A 140 -16.45 -4.07 -9.86
C GLU A 140 -16.31 -2.60 -9.48
N VAL A 141 -15.43 -2.28 -8.52
CA VAL A 141 -15.21 -0.92 -8.02
C VAL A 141 -13.73 -0.65 -7.84
N VAL A 142 -13.28 0.49 -8.33
CA VAL A 142 -11.93 1.02 -8.12
C VAL A 142 -12.02 2.33 -7.34
N SER A 143 -11.67 2.30 -6.05
CA SER A 143 -11.42 3.52 -5.27
C SER A 143 -10.02 4.01 -5.58
N ARG A 144 -9.89 5.29 -5.93
CA ARG A 144 -8.60 5.90 -6.23
C ARG A 144 -8.56 7.35 -5.77
N ASP A 145 -7.34 7.86 -5.66
CA ASP A 145 -7.09 9.29 -5.56
C ASP A 145 -7.56 10.06 -6.82
N ARG A 146 -7.29 11.36 -6.90
CA ARG A 146 -7.69 12.17 -8.07
C ARG A 146 -6.60 12.25 -9.16
N CYS A 147 -5.58 11.39 -9.11
CA CYS A 147 -4.54 11.35 -10.12
C CYS A 147 -5.09 10.84 -11.47
N GLY A 148 -4.66 11.48 -12.56
CA GLY A 148 -5.02 11.07 -13.91
C GLY A 148 -4.48 9.69 -14.29
N LEU A 149 -3.32 9.31 -13.74
CA LEU A 149 -2.64 8.04 -14.00
C LEU A 149 -3.53 6.85 -13.61
N TYR A 150 -4.03 6.82 -12.38
CA TYR A 150 -4.91 5.73 -11.92
C TYR A 150 -6.29 5.79 -12.55
N ALA A 151 -6.79 6.98 -12.89
CA ALA A 151 -8.04 7.10 -13.64
C ALA A 151 -7.94 6.48 -15.04
N GLN A 152 -6.79 6.65 -15.70
CA GLN A 152 -6.48 6.03 -16.99
C GLN A 152 -6.29 4.52 -16.84
N ALA A 153 -5.47 4.08 -15.89
CA ALA A 153 -5.23 2.65 -15.63
C ALA A 153 -6.54 1.90 -15.34
N ALA A 154 -7.42 2.48 -14.51
CA ALA A 154 -8.73 1.90 -14.22
C ALA A 154 -9.63 1.83 -15.46
N ARG A 155 -9.64 2.88 -16.29
CA ARG A 155 -10.45 2.91 -17.52
C ARG A 155 -10.01 1.86 -18.54
N GLU A 156 -8.71 1.65 -18.66
CA GLU A 156 -8.14 0.72 -19.65
C GLU A 156 -8.03 -0.72 -19.12
N GLY A 157 -7.80 -0.89 -17.82
CA GLY A 157 -7.52 -2.19 -17.20
C GLY A 157 -8.73 -2.86 -16.59
N ALA A 158 -9.73 -2.09 -16.15
CA ALA A 158 -11.00 -2.59 -15.64
C ALA A 158 -12.17 -1.71 -16.12
N PRO A 159 -12.46 -1.68 -17.43
CA PRO A 159 -13.53 -0.84 -18.00
C PRO A 159 -14.92 -1.16 -17.44
N GLN A 160 -15.13 -2.38 -16.95
CA GLN A 160 -16.35 -2.81 -16.25
C GLN A 160 -16.49 -2.19 -14.85
N ALA A 161 -15.40 -1.74 -14.24
CA ALA A 161 -15.37 -1.29 -12.86
C ALA A 161 -15.77 0.18 -12.72
N ARG A 162 -16.61 0.47 -11.72
CA ARG A 162 -16.99 1.83 -11.36
C ARG A 162 -15.84 2.52 -10.62
N GLN A 163 -15.37 3.65 -11.17
CA GLN A 163 -14.38 4.48 -10.49
C GLN A 163 -15.05 5.34 -9.41
N VAL A 164 -14.50 5.30 -8.20
CA VAL A 164 -14.95 6.09 -7.05
C VAL A 164 -13.78 6.92 -6.54
N ALA A 165 -14.03 8.19 -6.22
CA ALA A 165 -13.01 9.03 -5.59
C ALA A 165 -12.88 8.64 -4.11
N ASP A 166 -11.66 8.42 -3.66
CA ASP A 166 -11.40 8.08 -2.27
C ASP A 166 -11.81 9.21 -1.32
N ARG A 167 -12.52 8.85 -0.24
CA ARG A 167 -13.06 9.79 0.75
C ARG A 167 -11.98 10.55 1.51
N PHE A 168 -10.85 9.91 1.82
CA PHE A 168 -9.74 10.56 2.55
C PHE A 168 -9.24 11.78 1.78
N HIS A 169 -9.00 11.63 0.47
CA HIS A 169 -8.55 12.74 -0.36
C HIS A 169 -9.61 13.85 -0.49
N LEU A 170 -10.91 13.51 -0.54
CA LEU A 170 -11.96 14.54 -0.56
C LEU A 170 -11.96 15.38 0.74
N VAL A 171 -11.87 14.73 1.90
CA VAL A 171 -11.83 15.41 3.20
C VAL A 171 -10.54 16.19 3.38
N GLN A 172 -9.40 15.63 2.94
CA GLN A 172 -8.12 16.32 2.97
C GLN A 172 -8.15 17.60 2.12
N ASN A 173 -8.63 17.51 0.87
CA ASN A 173 -8.77 18.66 -0.02
C ASN A 173 -9.68 19.75 0.57
N LEU A 174 -10.80 19.34 1.19
CA LEU A 174 -11.70 20.28 1.87
C LEU A 174 -11.00 20.98 3.04
N ARG A 175 -10.29 20.22 3.89
CA ARG A 175 -9.54 20.76 5.02
C ARG A 175 -8.47 21.74 4.55
N GLU A 176 -7.73 21.42 3.49
CA GLU A 176 -6.72 22.31 2.92
C GLU A 176 -7.34 23.59 2.38
N ALA A 177 -8.46 23.50 1.65
CA ALA A 177 -9.19 24.66 1.16
C ALA A 177 -9.69 25.56 2.30
N ILE A 178 -10.23 24.96 3.39
CA ILE A 178 -10.67 25.71 4.57
C ILE A 178 -9.48 26.40 5.24
N LYS A 179 -8.37 25.69 5.45
CA LYS A 179 -7.14 26.27 6.03
C LYS A 179 -6.65 27.46 5.23
N GLU A 180 -6.63 27.33 3.90
CA GLU A 180 -6.22 28.39 2.99
C GLU A 180 -7.16 29.61 3.11
N GLN A 181 -8.47 29.41 3.21
CA GLN A 181 -9.40 30.51 3.48
C GLN A 181 -9.17 31.13 4.85
N MET A 182 -9.05 30.32 5.91
CA MET A 182 -8.82 30.85 7.27
C MET A 182 -7.49 31.60 7.41
N SER A 183 -6.43 31.18 6.71
CA SER A 183 -5.16 31.92 6.69
C SER A 183 -5.28 33.30 6.05
N VAL A 184 -6.25 33.48 5.14
CA VAL A 184 -6.50 34.76 4.48
C VAL A 184 -7.30 35.71 5.38
N TYR A 185 -8.21 35.17 6.20
CA TYR A 185 -9.09 35.99 7.05
C TYR A 185 -8.53 36.29 8.44
N GLY A 186 -7.43 35.66 8.87
CA GLY A 186 -6.91 35.83 10.22
C GLY A 186 -7.87 35.29 11.30
N HIS A 187 -7.35 34.96 12.48
CA HIS A 187 -8.16 34.40 13.56
C HIS A 187 -9.31 35.35 13.94
N ALA A 188 -10.55 34.86 13.95
CA ALA A 188 -11.75 35.62 14.32
C ALA A 188 -11.74 36.22 15.75
N ASN A 189 -10.74 35.88 16.58
CA ASN A 189 -10.56 36.43 17.94
C ASN A 189 -9.19 37.09 18.18
N VAL A 190 -8.42 37.38 17.13
CA VAL A 190 -7.19 38.20 17.23
C VAL A 190 -7.37 39.36 16.27
N ARG A 191 -7.14 40.60 16.76
CA ARG A 191 -7.16 41.80 15.92
C ARG A 191 -6.44 41.51 14.60
N PRO A 192 -7.06 41.81 13.44
CA PRO A 192 -6.46 41.48 12.17
C PRO A 192 -5.10 42.20 12.05
N ILE A 193 -4.04 41.44 11.80
CA ILE A 193 -2.67 41.96 11.61
C ILE A 193 -2.60 42.79 10.31
N LEU A 194 -3.55 42.58 9.40
CA LEU A 194 -3.66 43.20 8.10
C LEU A 194 -4.95 44.04 8.02
N SER A 195 -4.89 45.20 7.37
CA SER A 195 -6.09 46.01 7.09
C SER A 195 -7.06 45.25 6.18
N GLU A 196 -8.34 45.65 6.18
CA GLU A 196 -9.36 45.09 5.27
C GLU A 196 -8.93 45.16 3.80
N ASP A 197 -8.26 46.25 3.40
CA ASP A 197 -7.69 46.41 2.06
C ASP A 197 -6.59 45.39 1.74
N ALA A 198 -5.76 45.03 2.74
CA ALA A 198 -4.72 44.03 2.58
C ALA A 198 -5.30 42.61 2.46
N ILE A 199 -6.39 42.31 3.17
CA ILE A 199 -7.14 41.04 3.02
C ILE A 199 -7.78 40.97 1.63
N ALA A 200 -8.44 42.03 1.18
CA ALA A 200 -9.07 42.09 -0.15
C ALA A 200 -8.03 41.97 -1.28
N SER A 201 -6.86 42.59 -1.13
CA SER A 201 -5.74 42.49 -2.06
C SER A 201 -5.16 41.06 -2.12
N ALA A 202 -4.93 40.43 -0.97
CA ALA A 202 -4.45 39.05 -0.89
C ALA A 202 -5.44 38.06 -1.51
N MET A 203 -6.74 38.21 -1.23
CA MET A 203 -7.80 37.42 -1.86
C MET A 203 -7.83 37.58 -3.39
N SER A 204 -7.68 38.82 -3.87
CA SER A 204 -7.66 39.11 -5.31
C SER A 204 -6.44 38.50 -5.99
N GLN A 205 -5.24 38.62 -5.38
CA GLN A 205 -4.01 37.99 -5.87
C GLN A 205 -4.14 36.46 -5.91
N GLN A 206 -4.69 35.86 -4.86
CA GLN A 206 -4.86 34.41 -4.77
C GLN A 206 -5.93 33.90 -5.76
N ARG A 207 -7.02 34.65 -5.97
CA ARG A 207 -8.04 34.35 -6.97
C ARG A 207 -7.46 34.44 -8.39
N ARG A 208 -6.62 35.44 -8.66
CA ARG A 208 -5.85 35.57 -9.91
C ARG A 208 -4.87 34.42 -10.10
N ALA A 209 -4.11 34.04 -9.06
CA ALA A 209 -3.18 32.92 -9.12
C ALA A 209 -3.91 31.59 -9.40
N ARG A 210 -5.05 31.35 -8.75
CA ARG A 210 -5.90 30.16 -9.01
C ARG A 210 -6.47 30.16 -10.42
N LEU A 211 -6.94 31.32 -10.92
CA LEU A 211 -7.43 31.46 -12.29
C LEU A 211 -6.31 31.25 -13.31
N ALA A 212 -5.14 31.84 -13.10
CA ALA A 212 -3.97 31.67 -13.95
C ALA A 212 -3.50 30.21 -13.95
N HIS A 213 -3.48 29.55 -12.80
CA HIS A 213 -3.15 28.13 -12.72
C HIS A 213 -4.18 27.25 -13.44
N ARG A 214 -5.48 27.57 -13.32
CA ARG A 214 -6.54 26.88 -14.05
C ARG A 214 -6.43 27.09 -15.56
N GLN A 215 -6.17 28.32 -16.00
CA GLN A 215 -5.97 28.68 -17.41
C GLN A 215 -4.74 27.97 -17.98
N SER A 216 -3.60 28.02 -17.30
CA SER A 216 -2.39 27.30 -17.71
C SER A 216 -2.64 25.79 -17.84
N ARG A 217 -3.37 25.18 -16.89
CA ARG A 217 -3.75 23.76 -17.01
C ARG A 217 -4.69 23.48 -18.16
N GLN A 218 -5.61 24.40 -18.45
CA GLN A 218 -6.52 24.30 -19.59
C GLN A 218 -5.75 24.44 -20.92
N GLU A 219 -4.82 25.38 -21.03
CA GLU A 219 -3.97 25.56 -22.20
C GLU A 219 -3.09 24.34 -22.47
N ILE A 220 -2.50 23.75 -21.42
CA ILE A 220 -1.76 22.48 -21.53
C ILE A 220 -2.70 21.37 -22.01
N PHE A 221 -3.90 21.26 -21.43
CA PHE A 221 -4.87 20.25 -21.83
C PHE A 221 -5.32 20.41 -23.29
N ASP A 222 -5.62 21.63 -23.72
CA ASP A 222 -6.05 21.95 -25.07
C ASP A 222 -4.93 21.69 -26.08
N THR A 223 -3.68 21.99 -25.71
CA THR A 223 -2.48 21.68 -26.51
C THR A 223 -2.33 20.16 -26.68
N LEU A 224 -2.46 19.39 -25.59
CA LEU A 224 -2.41 17.93 -25.64
C LEU A 224 -3.54 17.34 -26.49
N GLN A 225 -4.75 17.90 -26.40
CA GLN A 225 -5.90 17.49 -27.22
C GLN A 225 -5.69 17.81 -28.70
N ALA A 226 -5.15 18.99 -29.04
CA ALA A 226 -4.86 19.36 -30.42
C ALA A 226 -3.82 18.44 -31.06
N LEU A 227 -2.73 18.12 -30.34
CA LEU A 227 -1.73 17.16 -30.79
C LEU A 227 -2.32 15.76 -30.99
N ARG A 228 -3.26 15.36 -30.13
CA ARG A 228 -3.98 14.09 -30.27
C ARG A 228 -4.88 14.07 -31.50
N GLN A 229 -5.57 15.17 -31.80
CA GLN A 229 -6.41 15.29 -33.01
C GLN A 229 -5.59 15.26 -34.30
N GLN A 230 -4.30 15.60 -34.25
CA GLN A 230 -3.35 15.44 -35.37
C GLN A 230 -2.86 13.99 -35.58
N GLY A 231 -3.35 13.03 -34.78
CA GLY A 231 -3.04 11.61 -34.93
C GLY A 231 -1.72 11.17 -34.26
N LEU A 232 -1.08 12.03 -33.47
CA LEU A 232 0.14 11.70 -32.73
C LEU A 232 -0.15 10.69 -31.61
N THR A 233 0.75 9.73 -31.44
CA THR A 233 0.68 8.77 -30.33
C THR A 233 1.04 9.43 -29.00
N TYR A 234 0.54 8.90 -27.88
CA TYR A 234 0.82 9.45 -26.54
C TYR A 234 2.33 9.55 -26.24
N SER A 235 3.12 8.60 -26.74
CA SER A 235 4.59 8.57 -26.64
C SER A 235 5.27 9.70 -27.41
N GLU A 236 4.72 10.11 -28.56
CA GLU A 236 5.24 11.26 -29.34
C GLU A 236 4.83 12.59 -28.73
N ILE A 237 3.62 12.67 -28.17
CA ILE A 237 3.15 13.85 -27.45
C ILE A 237 4.04 14.10 -26.23
N ALA A 238 4.28 13.08 -25.39
CA ALA A 238 5.15 13.18 -24.23
C ALA A 238 6.57 13.66 -24.61
N ARG A 239 7.14 13.12 -25.70
CA ARG A 239 8.48 13.54 -26.18
C ARG A 239 8.54 15.00 -26.64
N ARG A 240 7.42 15.57 -27.11
CA ARG A 240 7.34 16.97 -27.58
C ARG A 240 7.01 17.96 -26.47
N THR A 241 6.27 17.54 -25.44
CA THR A 241 5.80 18.42 -24.36
C THR A 241 6.63 18.32 -23.08
N GLY A 242 7.54 17.35 -22.97
CA GLY A 242 8.40 17.13 -21.80
C GLY A 242 7.93 15.96 -20.96
#